data_AF-A0A8T4ZT75-F1
#
_entry.id   AF-A0A8T4ZT75-F1
#
_cell.length_a   1.000
_cell.length_b   1.000
_cell.length_c   1.000
_cell.angle_alpha   90.00
_cell.angle_beta   90.00
_cell.angle_gamma   90.00
#
_symmetry.space_group_name_H-M   'P 1'
#
loop_
_entity.id
_entity.type
_entity.pdbx_description
1 polymer ?
#
loop_
_entity_poly.entity_id
_entity_poly.type
_entity_poly.pdbx_seq_one_letter_code
_entity_poly.pdbx_strand_id
1 'polypeptide(L)'
;MVDTVEKVDKSIPYLRKVGTVKQLIVDGEPFVILGGEVHNSSSSSLAYMEPIWPRLVSLGLNTVLLPISWELIEPEEGEFDFHLVDGLIDGARKYNLKIAHIKEMVHSF
;
A
#
# COMPACT_ATOMS: atom_id res chain seq x y z
N MET A 1 8.04 -33.95 20.82
CA MET A 1 8.56 -33.21 19.67
C MET A 1 7.44 -33.14 18.65
N VAL A 2 6.73 -32.01 18.59
CA VAL A 2 5.76 -31.73 17.54
C VAL A 2 6.34 -30.54 16.80
N ASP A 3 6.90 -30.78 15.63
CA ASP A 3 7.36 -29.71 14.75
C ASP A 3 6.12 -29.02 14.18
N THR A 4 5.75 -27.89 14.79
CA THR A 4 4.76 -26.98 14.22
C THR A 4 5.38 -26.36 12.98
N VAL A 5 5.14 -26.96 11.81
CA VAL A 5 5.43 -26.28 10.55
C VAL A 5 4.45 -25.11 10.46
N GLU A 6 4.94 -23.90 10.71
CA GLU A 6 4.18 -22.68 10.44
C GLU A 6 3.66 -22.74 9.00
N LYS A 7 2.34 -22.79 8.88
CA LYS A 7 1.67 -22.74 7.59
C LYS A 7 1.86 -21.32 7.07
N VAL A 8 2.88 -21.10 6.25
CA VAL A 8 3.11 -19.80 5.59
C VAL A 8 1.82 -19.42 4.89
N ASP A 9 1.20 -18.34 5.36
CA ASP A 9 0.00 -17.81 4.72
C ASP A 9 0.41 -17.30 3.33
N LYS A 10 -0.10 -17.96 2.30
CA LYS A 10 0.18 -17.61 0.90
C LYS A 10 -0.36 -16.22 0.53
N SER A 11 -1.15 -15.59 1.41
CA SER A 11 -1.68 -14.25 1.23
C SER A 11 -0.63 -13.15 1.43
N ILE A 12 0.40 -13.38 2.25
CA ILE A 12 1.41 -12.36 2.55
C ILE A 12 2.33 -12.20 1.33
N PRO A 13 2.48 -10.99 0.77
CA PRO A 13 3.41 -10.77 -0.35
C PRO A 13 4.87 -11.03 0.03
N TYR A 14 5.63 -11.65 -0.86
CA TYR A 14 7.04 -11.95 -0.62
C TYR A 14 7.91 -11.93 -1.88
N LEU A 15 9.22 -11.72 -1.72
CA LEU A 15 10.18 -11.83 -2.81
C LEU A 15 10.71 -13.26 -2.92
N ARG A 16 10.39 -13.95 -4.02
CA ARG A 16 10.92 -15.27 -4.36
C ARG A 16 12.15 -15.16 -5.26
N LYS A 17 13.24 -15.84 -4.91
CA LYS A 17 14.41 -15.98 -5.79
C LYS A 17 14.18 -17.11 -6.80
N VAL A 18 14.41 -16.86 -8.08
CA VAL A 18 14.35 -17.85 -9.16
C VAL A 18 15.65 -17.75 -9.95
N GLY A 19 16.57 -18.70 -9.76
CA GLY A 19 17.92 -18.60 -10.30
C GLY A 19 18.65 -17.34 -9.79
N THR A 20 18.97 -16.42 -10.70
CA THR A 20 19.63 -15.14 -10.38
C THR A 20 18.66 -13.96 -10.20
N VAL A 21 17.37 -14.13 -10.52
CA VAL A 21 16.37 -13.05 -10.45
C VAL A 21 15.50 -13.14 -9.19
N LYS A 22 14.82 -12.04 -8.84
CA LYS A 22 13.79 -11.99 -7.80
C LYS A 22 12.44 -11.67 -8.42
N GLN A 23 11.39 -12.34 -7.96
CA GLN A 23 10.00 -12.10 -8.32
C GLN A 23 9.22 -11.67 -7.09
N LEU A 24 8.40 -10.63 -7.21
CA LEU A 24 7.38 -10.34 -6.23
C LEU A 24 6.23 -11.34 -6.40
N ILE A 25 5.88 -12.04 -5.33
CA ILE A 25 4.74 -12.95 -5.28
C ILE A 25 3.64 -12.27 -4.46
N VAL A 26 2.45 -12.19 -5.03
CA VAL A 26 1.25 -11.64 -4.38
C VAL A 26 0.13 -12.66 -4.57
N ASP A 27 -0.60 -12.98 -3.51
CA ASP A 27 -1.68 -13.98 -3.54
C ASP A 27 -1.23 -15.35 -4.11
N GLY A 28 0.04 -15.71 -3.89
CA GLY A 28 0.64 -16.97 -4.37
C GLY A 28 1.20 -16.95 -5.80
N GLU A 29 0.98 -15.90 -6.58
CA GLU A 29 1.35 -15.82 -8.00
C GLU A 29 2.41 -14.74 -8.28
N PRO A 30 3.27 -14.89 -9.33
CA PRO A 30 4.16 -13.82 -9.78
C PRO A 30 3.37 -12.56 -10.15
N PHE A 31 3.80 -11.42 -9.59
CA PHE A 31 3.12 -10.14 -9.75
C PHE A 31 4.10 -9.08 -10.27
N VAL A 32 3.67 -8.32 -11.26
CA VAL A 32 4.39 -7.16 -11.78
C VAL A 32 3.65 -5.90 -11.37
N ILE A 33 4.34 -5.01 -10.66
CA ILE A 33 3.78 -3.70 -10.29
C ILE A 33 3.72 -2.83 -11.55
N LEU A 34 2.49 -2.52 -11.98
CA LEU A 34 2.19 -1.40 -12.87
C LEU A 34 1.71 -0.25 -11.99
N GLY A 35 2.69 0.46 -11.46
CA GLY A 35 2.51 1.43 -10.39
C GLY A 35 2.31 2.86 -10.89
N GLY A 36 1.47 3.62 -10.17
CA GLY A 36 1.43 5.08 -10.26
C GLY A 36 1.52 5.69 -8.87
N GLU A 37 2.39 6.68 -8.72
CA GLU A 37 2.52 7.46 -7.49
C GLU A 37 1.61 8.67 -7.55
N VAL A 38 0.86 8.89 -6.48
CA VAL A 38 0.06 10.11 -6.32
C VAL A 38 0.94 11.22 -5.76
N HIS A 39 0.56 12.47 -6.02
CA HIS A 39 1.28 13.62 -5.44
C HIS A 39 1.24 13.56 -3.91
N ASN A 40 2.29 14.04 -3.23
CA ASN A 40 2.47 13.88 -1.77
C ASN A 40 1.26 14.35 -0.95
N SER A 41 0.63 15.45 -1.37
CA SER A 41 -0.56 16.00 -0.69
C SER A 41 -1.89 15.38 -1.14
N SER A 42 -1.91 14.50 -2.14
CA SER A 42 -3.16 13.90 -2.63
C SER A 42 -3.69 12.82 -1.69
N SER A 43 -2.81 12.06 -1.04
CA SER A 43 -3.16 10.99 -0.12
C SER A 43 -3.48 11.47 1.30
N SER A 44 -3.38 12.78 1.59
CA SER A 44 -3.76 13.35 2.88
C SER A 44 -5.28 13.55 3.05
N SER A 45 -6.07 13.23 2.03
CA SER A 45 -7.54 13.35 2.07
C SER A 45 -8.22 12.34 1.18
N LEU A 46 -9.25 11.69 1.72
CA LEU A 46 -10.12 10.79 0.95
C LEU A 46 -10.85 11.53 -0.18
N ALA A 47 -11.24 12.78 0.06
CA ALA A 47 -11.93 13.59 -0.94
C ALA A 47 -11.04 13.93 -2.14
N TYR A 48 -9.73 14.15 -1.90
CA TYR A 48 -8.78 14.37 -2.99
C TYR A 48 -8.51 13.08 -3.80
N MET A 49 -8.61 11.92 -3.16
CA MET A 49 -8.42 10.63 -3.81
C MET A 49 -9.59 10.17 -4.67
N GLU A 50 -10.83 10.55 -4.35
CA GLU A 50 -12.04 10.15 -5.10
C GLU A 50 -11.92 10.29 -6.63
N PRO A 51 -11.48 11.43 -7.21
CA PRO A 51 -11.31 11.54 -8.66
C PRO A 51 -10.03 10.86 -9.18
N ILE A 52 -9.07 10.55 -8.32
CA ILE A 52 -7.77 9.94 -8.71
C ILE A 52 -7.94 8.44 -8.96
N TRP A 53 -8.73 7.75 -8.14
CA TRP A 53 -8.97 6.32 -8.30
C TRP A 53 -9.40 5.88 -9.72
N PRO A 54 -10.47 6.44 -10.32
CA PRO A 54 -10.87 6.05 -11.67
C PRO A 54 -9.80 6.40 -12.71
N ARG A 55 -9.03 7.47 -12.49
CA ARG A 55 -7.92 7.83 -13.38
C ARG A 55 -6.82 6.77 -13.37
N LEU A 56 -6.43 6.26 -12.19
CA LEU A 56 -5.42 5.20 -12.08
C LEU A 56 -5.87 3.93 -12.81
N VAL A 57 -7.13 3.54 -12.64
CA VAL A 57 -7.73 2.39 -13.36
C VAL A 57 -7.74 2.64 -14.87
N SER A 58 -8.09 3.84 -15.32
CA SER A 58 -8.10 4.19 -16.76
C SER A 58 -6.72 4.12 -17.42
N LEU A 59 -5.65 4.30 -16.64
CA LEU A 59 -4.26 4.15 -17.09
C LEU A 59 -3.80 2.68 -17.12
N GLY A 60 -4.65 1.73 -16.70
CA GLY A 60 -4.32 0.31 -16.65
C GLY A 60 -3.39 -0.07 -15.49
N LEU A 61 -3.31 0.76 -14.45
CA LEU A 61 -2.48 0.51 -13.28
C LEU A 61 -3.12 -0.56 -12.38
N ASN A 62 -2.27 -1.35 -11.72
CA ASN A 62 -2.70 -2.37 -10.76
C ASN A 62 -2.27 -2.06 -9.32
N THR A 63 -1.43 -1.05 -9.14
CA THR A 63 -0.85 -0.67 -7.85
C THR A 63 -0.80 0.85 -7.74
N VAL A 64 -1.21 1.40 -6.61
CA VAL A 64 -1.02 2.80 -6.27
C VAL A 64 0.06 2.95 -5.21
N LEU A 65 0.93 3.94 -5.38
CA LEU A 65 1.91 4.32 -4.38
C LEU A 65 1.35 5.54 -3.64
N LEU A 66 1.13 5.39 -2.34
CA LEU A 66 0.48 6.39 -1.49
C LEU A 66 1.46 6.90 -0.43
N PRO A 67 1.87 8.18 -0.51
CA PRO A 67 2.58 8.84 0.58
C PRO A 67 1.70 8.91 1.82
N ILE A 68 2.20 8.49 2.98
CA ILE A 68 1.53 8.73 4.26
C ILE A 68 2.57 9.33 5.21
N SER A 69 2.31 10.56 5.66
CA SER A 69 3.16 11.24 6.63
C SER A 69 2.87 10.75 8.05
N TRP A 70 3.89 10.80 8.90
CA TRP A 70 3.76 10.45 10.31
C TRP A 70 2.77 11.36 11.04
N GLU A 71 2.78 12.67 10.75
CA GLU A 71 1.88 13.68 11.34
C GLU A 71 0.38 13.40 11.09
N LEU A 72 0.04 12.66 10.02
CA LEU A 72 -1.34 12.25 9.75
C LEU A 72 -1.76 11.02 10.55
N ILE A 73 -0.81 10.18 10.94
CA ILE A 73 -1.03 8.97 11.73
C ILE A 73 -0.94 9.26 13.22
N GLU A 74 -0.04 10.15 13.64
CA GLU A 74 0.21 10.55 15.02
C GLU A 74 0.24 12.10 15.08
N PRO A 75 -0.93 12.76 15.07
CA PRO A 75 -1.01 14.23 15.12
C PRO A 75 -0.46 14.82 16.43
N GLU A 76 -0.58 14.09 17.53
CA GLU A 76 0.06 14.40 18.82
C GLU A 76 0.79 13.15 19.31
N GLU A 77 1.96 13.30 19.95
CA GLU A 77 2.76 12.16 20.43
C GLU A 77 1.93 11.26 21.35
N GLY A 78 1.81 9.98 20.98
CA GLY A 78 1.00 8.97 21.64
C GLY A 78 -0.46 8.89 21.19
N GLU A 79 -0.95 9.84 20.40
CA GLU A 79 -2.33 9.90 19.91
C GLU A 79 -2.38 9.52 18.43
N PHE A 80 -2.90 8.33 18.13
CA PHE A 80 -2.93 7.78 16.77
C PHE A 80 -4.29 7.93 16.10
N ASP A 81 -4.31 8.39 14.85
CA ASP A 81 -5.48 8.44 13.96
C ASP A 81 -5.22 7.62 12.68
N PHE A 82 -5.95 6.52 12.51
CA PHE A 82 -5.87 5.64 11.33
C PHE A 82 -7.02 5.82 10.34
N HIS A 83 -7.96 6.75 10.58
CA HIS A 83 -9.15 6.91 9.75
C HIS A 83 -8.81 7.16 8.26
N LEU A 84 -7.78 7.97 8.00
CA LEU A 84 -7.30 8.21 6.65
C LEU A 84 -6.72 6.93 6.01
N VAL A 85 -5.91 6.17 6.76
CA VAL A 85 -5.28 4.94 6.27
C VAL A 85 -6.35 3.92 5.89
N ASP A 86 -7.34 3.72 6.75
CA ASP A 86 -8.45 2.78 6.52
C ASP A 86 -9.25 3.18 5.27
N GLY A 87 -9.59 4.47 5.13
CA GLY A 87 -10.30 4.96 3.95
C GLY A 87 -9.50 4.79 2.65
N LEU A 88 -8.18 4.96 2.67
CA LEU A 88 -7.32 4.73 1.51
C LEU A 88 -7.29 3.24 1.12
N ILE A 89 -7.24 2.33 2.11
CA ILE A 89 -7.30 0.89 1.90
C ILE A 89 -8.63 0.49 1.25
N ASP A 90 -9.74 1.03 1.77
CA ASP A 90 -11.08 0.74 1.24
C ASP A 90 -11.27 1.30 -0.17
N GLY A 91 -10.73 2.49 -0.45
CA GLY A 91 -10.66 3.05 -1.79
C GLY A 91 -9.92 2.13 -2.76
N ALA A 92 -8.71 1.69 -2.42
CA ALA A 92 -7.95 0.78 -3.28
C ALA A 92 -8.67 -0.54 -3.52
N ARG A 93 -9.30 -1.13 -2.48
CA ARG A 93 -10.13 -2.35 -2.62
C ARG A 93 -11.30 -2.14 -3.57
N LYS A 94 -12.03 -1.03 -3.44
CA LYS A 94 -13.17 -0.67 -4.30
C LYS A 94 -12.79 -0.61 -5.78
N TYR A 95 -11.58 -0.13 -6.09
CA TYR A 95 -11.06 -0.01 -7.45
C TYR A 95 -10.15 -1.17 -7.88
N ASN A 96 -10.06 -2.23 -7.06
CA ASN A 96 -9.23 -3.41 -7.31
C ASN A 96 -7.74 -3.07 -7.56
N LEU A 97 -7.21 -2.13 -6.78
CA LEU A 97 -5.80 -1.74 -6.78
C LEU A 97 -5.08 -2.32 -5.55
N LYS A 98 -3.81 -2.68 -5.71
CA LYS A 98 -2.90 -2.94 -4.59
C LYS A 98 -2.30 -1.61 -4.09
N ILE A 99 -1.89 -1.54 -2.83
CA ILE A 99 -1.22 -0.37 -2.26
C ILE A 99 0.24 -0.71 -1.96
N ALA A 100 1.14 0.22 -2.27
CA ALA A 100 2.45 0.32 -1.66
C ALA A 100 2.54 1.66 -0.92
N HIS A 101 2.74 1.61 0.40
CA HIS A 101 2.87 2.83 1.20
C HIS A 101 4.29 3.38 1.10
N ILE A 102 4.39 4.70 0.92
CA ILE A 102 5.64 5.43 1.04
C ILE A 102 5.59 6.19 2.35
N LYS A 103 6.50 5.87 3.26
CA LYS A 103 6.66 6.64 4.50
C LYS A 103 7.27 8.00 4.17
N GLU A 104 6.57 9.07 4.50
CA GLU A 104 7.16 10.41 4.54
C GLU A 104 7.48 10.80 5.99
N MET A 105 8.74 11.17 6.23
CA MET A 105 9.15 11.86 7.46
C MET A 105 9.25 13.34 7.17
N VAL A 106 8.21 14.07 7.56
CA VAL A 106 8.28 15.53 7.65
C VAL A 106 8.94 15.83 8.99
N HIS A 107 10.02 16.60 9.01
CA HIS A 107 10.69 16.94 10.26
C HIS A 107 9.86 17.99 10.99
N SER A 108 9.24 17.61 12.09
CA SER A 108 8.68 18.54 13.08
C SER A 108 9.01 18.02 14.48
N PHE A 109 10.03 18.63 15.10
CA PHE A 109 10.21 18.76 16.55
C PHE A 109 10.67 20.20 16.82
#